data_AF-A0A5C4XHJ7-F1
#
_entry.id   AF-A0A5C4XHJ7-F1
#
_cell.length_a   1.000
_cell.length_b   1.000
_cell.length_c   1.000
_cell.angle_alpha   90.00
_cell.angle_beta   90.00
_cell.angle_gamma   90.00
#
_symmetry.space_group_name_H-M   'P 1'
#
loop_
_entity.id
_entity.type
_entity.pdbx_description
1 polymer ?
#
loop_
_entity_poly.entity_id
_entity_poly.type
_entity_poly.pdbx_seq_one_letter_code
_entity_poly.pdbx_strand_id
1 'polypeptide(L)' 'MLKKRTIEASVDPAQPKRDILVAYSTGLISRRDAIRDLGLRDYADLLVALGDANLSMPLPPRQEIDEQAATFVRLWKQG' A
#
# COMPACT_ATOMS: atom_id res chain seq x y z
N MET A 1 -29.38 32.03 -24.29
CA MET A 1 -27.93 31.75 -24.49
C MET A 1 -27.44 30.89 -23.34
N LEU A 2 -26.94 29.69 -23.64
CA LEU A 2 -26.53 28.68 -22.66
C LEU A 2 -25.30 29.15 -21.88
N LYS A 3 -25.37 29.11 -20.54
CA LYS A 3 -24.22 29.31 -19.66
C LYS A 3 -23.28 28.11 -19.81
N LYS A 4 -22.12 28.33 -20.43
CA LYS A 4 -21.02 27.36 -20.50
C LYS A 4 -20.55 27.07 -19.07
N ARG A 5 -20.95 25.93 -18.49
CA ARG A 5 -20.24 25.36 -17.34
C ARG A 5 -19.04 24.61 -17.88
N THR A 6 -17.89 25.27 -17.88
CA THR A 6 -16.61 24.58 -17.93
C THR A 6 -16.51 23.80 -16.62
N ILE A 7 -16.61 22.48 -16.71
CA ILE A 7 -16.36 21.58 -15.59
C ILE A 7 -14.85 21.50 -15.51
N GLU A 8 -14.23 22.37 -14.72
CA GLU A 8 -12.83 22.18 -14.34
C GLU A 8 -12.82 20.95 -13.42
N ALA A 9 -12.35 19.83 -13.95
CA ALA A 9 -12.05 18.66 -13.14
C ALA A 9 -10.96 19.08 -12.15
N SER A 10 -11.39 19.44 -10.94
CA SER A 10 -10.50 19.62 -9.80
C SER A 10 -9.84 18.27 -9.54
N VAL A 11 -8.64 18.05 -10.08
CA VAL A 11 -7.83 16.88 -9.77
C VAL A 11 -7.47 17.01 -8.31
N ASP A 12 -8.16 16.25 -7.45
CA ASP A 12 -7.85 16.19 -6.04
C ASP A 12 -6.43 15.61 -5.92
N PRO A 13 -5.45 16.32 -5.33
CA PRO A 13 -4.10 15.81 -5.16
C PRO A 13 -4.03 14.52 -4.31
N ALA A 14 -5.11 14.15 -3.61
CA ALA A 14 -5.23 12.86 -2.92
C ALA A 14 -5.51 11.67 -3.86
N GLN A 15 -6.06 11.92 -5.05
CA GLN A 15 -6.50 10.89 -5.98
C GLN A 15 -5.33 10.09 -6.59
N PRO A 16 -4.23 10.73 -7.06
CA PRO A 16 -3.05 10.02 -7.55
C PRO A 16 -2.40 9.14 -6.48
N LYS A 17 -2.41 9.58 -5.21
CA LYS A 17 -1.86 8.80 -4.10
C LYS A 17 -2.68 7.54 -3.84
N ARG A 18 -4.01 7.67 -3.88
CA ARG A 18 -4.91 6.53 -3.70
C ARG A 18 -4.75 5.51 -4.82
N ASP A 19 -4.55 5.94 -6.06
CA ASP A 19 -4.34 5.05 -7.21
C ASP A 19 -3.07 4.20 -7.04
N ILE A 20 -1.98 4.80 -6.56
CA ILE A 20 -0.73 4.08 -6.28
C ILE A 20 -0.94 3.05 -5.16
N LEU A 21 -1.66 3.42 -4.08
CA LEU A 21 -1.96 2.50 -2.98
C LEU A 21 -2.82 1.30 -3.45
N VAL A 22 -3.81 1.53 -4.33
CA VAL A 22 -4.62 0.47 -4.93
C VAL A 22 -3.77 -0.45 -5.82
N ALA A 23 -2.90 0.12 -6.65
CA ALA A 23 -1.99 -0.65 -7.49
C ALA A 23 -1.07 -1.54 -6.65
N TYR A 24 -0.59 -1.03 -5.51
CA TYR A 24 0.20 -1.83 -4.58
C TYR A 24 -0.61 -2.92 -3.90
N SER A 25 -1.79 -2.60 -3.34
CA SER A 25 -2.63 -3.58 -2.61
C SER A 25 -3.13 -4.72 -3.51
N THR A 26 -3.22 -4.48 -4.82
CA THR A 26 -3.61 -5.48 -5.82
C THR A 26 -2.42 -6.21 -6.45
N GLY A 27 -1.18 -5.87 -6.05
CA GLY A 27 0.04 -6.52 -6.52
C GLY A 27 0.48 -6.09 -7.94
N LEU A 28 -0.07 -5.00 -8.48
CA LEU A 28 0.31 -4.47 -9.79
C LEU A 28 1.67 -3.77 -9.78
N ILE A 29 2.09 -3.24 -8.64
CA ILE A 29 3.41 -2.62 -8.47
C ILE A 29 4.15 -3.22 -7.29
N SER A 30 5.48 -3.17 -7.34
CA SER A 30 6.32 -3.66 -6.25
C SER A 30 6.26 -2.75 -5.02
N ARG A 31 6.60 -3.30 -3.84
CA ARG A 31 6.78 -2.52 -2.61
C ARG A 31 7.74 -1.35 -2.80
N ARG A 32 8.85 -1.58 -3.51
CA ARG A 32 9.90 -0.56 -3.72
C ARG A 32 9.39 0.59 -4.58
N ASP A 33 8.63 0.27 -5.63
CA ASP A 33 8.03 1.28 -6.50
C ASP A 33 6.97 2.08 -5.76
N ALA A 34 6.09 1.42 -5.00
CA ALA A 34 5.08 2.10 -4.18
C ALA A 34 5.68 3.08 -3.18
N ILE A 35 6.74 2.68 -2.44
CA ILE A 35 7.45 3.55 -1.49
C ILE A 35 8.04 4.77 -2.20
N ARG A 36 8.70 4.56 -3.34
CA ARG A 36 9.31 5.64 -4.14
C ARG A 36 8.25 6.61 -4.65
N ASP A 37 7.19 6.11 -5.26
CA ASP A 37 6.19 6.91 -5.98
C ASP A 37 5.28 7.68 -5.01
N LEU A 38 5.10 7.19 -3.78
CA LEU A 38 4.40 7.89 -2.69
C LEU A 38 5.32 8.80 -1.86
N GLY A 39 6.64 8.76 -2.08
CA GLY A 39 7.62 9.52 -1.31
C GLY A 39 7.69 9.11 0.16
N LEU A 40 7.49 7.83 0.45
CA LEU A 40 7.49 7.29 1.82
C LEU A 40 8.91 6.91 2.25
N ARG A 41 9.15 6.89 3.57
CA ARG A 41 10.48 6.53 4.09
C ARG A 41 10.76 5.05 3.96
N ASP A 42 9.77 4.23 4.32
CA ASP A 42 9.93 2.78 4.42
C ASP A 42 8.60 2.03 4.26
N TYR A 43 8.66 0.73 4.53
CA TYR A 43 7.50 -0.15 4.42
C TYR A 43 6.46 0.08 5.52
N ALA A 44 6.86 0.52 6.71
CA ALA A 44 5.91 0.79 7.79
C ALA A 44 5.01 1.97 7.42
N ASP A 45 5.58 3.04 6.86
CA ASP A 45 4.83 4.17 6.33
C ASP A 45 3.83 3.76 5.24
N LEU A 46 4.20 2.80 4.37
CA LEU A 46 3.31 2.26 3.34
C LEU A 46 2.14 1.48 3.95
N LEU A 47 2.37 0.71 5.01
CA LEU A 47 1.32 -0.01 5.71
C LEU A 47 0.33 0.95 6.41
N VAL A 48 0.84 2.04 7.00
CA VAL A 48 -0.01 3.09 7.58
C VAL A 48 -0.88 3.73 6.50
N ALA A 49 -0.29 4.12 5.38
CA ALA A 49 -1.02 4.75 4.28
C ALA A 49 -2.12 3.84 3.68
N LEU A 50 -1.88 2.52 3.61
CA LEU A 50 -2.90 1.54 3.23
C LEU A 50 -4.06 1.47 4.24
N GLY A 51 -3.74 1.48 5.53
CA GLY A 51 -4.72 1.48 6.61
C GLY A 51 -5.61 2.72 6.58
N ASP A 52 -4.99 3.91 6.47
CA ASP A 52 -5.69 5.19 6.35
C ASP A 52 -6.62 5.24 5.12
N ALA A 53 -6.22 4.57 4.03
CA ALA A 53 -7.01 4.46 2.81
C ALA A 53 -8.11 3.38 2.84
N ASN A 54 -8.20 2.60 3.93
CA ASN A 54 -9.07 1.43 4.09
C ASN A 54 -8.87 0.38 2.99
N LEU A 55 -7.61 0.12 2.63
CA LEU A 55 -7.21 -0.88 1.64
C LEU A 55 -6.65 -2.13 2.31
N SER A 56 -6.81 -3.28 1.65
CA SER A 56 -6.27 -4.53 2.13
C SER A 56 -4.75 -4.47 2.23
N MET A 57 -4.22 -4.89 3.38
CA MET A 57 -2.77 -5.06 3.53
C MET A 57 -2.30 -6.22 2.64
N PRO A 58 -1.15 -6.08 1.97
CA PRO A 58 -0.56 -7.18 1.23
C PRO A 58 -0.20 -8.30 2.19
N LEU A 59 -0.77 -9.48 1.98
CA LEU A 59 -0.42 -10.67 2.73
C LEU A 59 0.83 -11.29 2.09
N PRO A 60 1.88 -11.64 2.87
CA PRO A 60 3.01 -12.39 2.35
C PRO A 60 2.53 -13.74 1.77
N PRO A 61 3.28 -14.32 0.81
CA PRO A 61 3.01 -15.67 0.35
C PRO A 61 2.94 -16.67 1.51
N ARG A 62 2.06 -17.68 1.42
CA ARG A 62 1.84 -18.66 2.49
C ARG A 62 3.14 -19.30 2.99
N GLN A 63 4.05 -19.63 2.07
CA GLN A 63 5.34 -20.21 2.41
C GLN A 63 6.18 -19.28 3.31
N GLU A 64 6.22 -17.98 3.01
CA GLU A 64 6.97 -17.01 3.82
C GLU A 64 6.37 -16.88 5.23
N ILE A 65 5.04 -16.94 5.34
CA ILE A 65 4.34 -16.97 6.63
C ILE A 65 4.74 -18.22 7.43
N ASP A 66 4.73 -19.39 6.78
CA ASP A 66 5.08 -20.66 7.43
C ASP A 66 6.56 -20.65 7.88
N GLU A 67 7.47 -20.09 7.08
CA GLU A 67 8.90 -19.92 7.44
C GLU A 67 9.11 -18.96 8.62
N GLN A 68 8.38 -17.85 8.66
CA GLN A 68 8.40 -16.90 9.78
C GLN A 68 7.86 -17.55 11.06
N ALA A 69 6.75 -18.29 10.98
CA ALA A 69 6.18 -19.02 12.11
C ALA A 69 7.13 -20.10 12.65
N ALA A 70 7.77 -20.86 11.77
CA ALA A 70 8.78 -21.85 12.15
C ALA A 70 9.99 -21.20 12.86
N THR A 71 10.43 -20.04 12.36
CA THR A 71 11.52 -19.26 12.98
C THR A 71 11.14 -18.79 14.38
N PHE A 72 9.93 -18.25 14.55
CA PHE A 72 9.44 -17.86 15.87
C PHE A 72 9.44 -19.02 16.87
N VAL A 73 8.87 -20.18 16.49
CA VAL A 73 8.81 -21.37 17.37
C VAL A 73 10.22 -21.84 17.76
N ARG A 74 11.17 -21.81 16.84
CA ARG A 74 12.58 -22.18 17.10
C ARG A 74 13.21 -21.25 18.14
N LEU A 75 13.06 -19.93 17.97
CA LEU A 75 13.61 -18.94 18.89
C LEU A 75 12.96 -19.01 20.28
N TRP A 76 11.64 -19.22 20.33
CA TRP A 76 10.89 -19.35 21.58
C TRP A 76 11.37 -20.53 22.43
N LYS A 77 11.69 -21.67 21.81
CA LYS A 77 12.19 -22.85 22.53
C LYS A 77 13.64 -22.72 23.02
N GLN A 78 14.36 -21.68 22.63
CA GLN A 78 15.75 -21.42 23.02
C GLN A 78 15.87 -20.48 24.23
N GLY A 79 14.78 -19.79 24.61
CA GLY A 79 14.69 -18.99 25.84
C GLY A 79 14.13 -19.80 27.00
#